data_AF-A0A956B0Y1-F1
#
_entry.id   AF-A0A956B0Y1-F1
#
_cell.length_a   1.000
_cell.length_b   1.000
_cell.length_c   1.000
_cell.angle_alpha   90.00
_cell.angle_beta   90.00
_cell.angle_gamma   90.00
#
_symmetry.space_group_name_H-M   'P 1'
#
loop_
_entity.id
_entity.type
_entity.pdbx_description
1 polymer ?
#
loop_
_entity_poly.entity_id
_entity_poly.type
_entity_poly.pdbx_seq_one_letter_code
_entity_poly.pdbx_strand_id
1 'polypeptide(L)'
;MSRRAIIICAALATLVGCDREAKRPPPLTVDAPSGQGTYVDGEGVRRPLFTTLGMLTYDQTVEGTLPAINALAGYEFLVEAGDAPRLALADTGGEALLALYGPRSADGLWGQPVLVVQGDGPLVLALDPVNQGGSWFVLLRDEAERARPYALTLTCEGCAAPACAPAPCDLVCAQGFRVDGEGCRECACVAEVACEPACGADARCVDGICQPLECAERCPRTVAPVCGADRRTYPNRCVADCAEVQVVAEGACPEACAGPQDCAAGQQCLDGRCVVDTCGCDLTPAPVCAVGGETFRNGCLLACAGAEPAYEGVCVRRPCQTAQDCGDGSVC
;
A
#
# COMPACT_ATOMS: atom_id res chain seq x y z
N MET A 1 11.84 39.16 -68.77
CA MET A 1 11.63 37.70 -68.85
C MET A 1 11.60 37.15 -67.42
N SER A 2 10.49 36.47 -67.10
CA SER A 2 10.10 35.72 -65.89
C SER A 2 10.30 36.32 -64.48
N ARG A 3 9.23 36.96 -63.97
CA ARG A 3 8.80 36.93 -62.56
C ARG A 3 7.75 35.82 -62.44
N ARG A 4 7.85 34.96 -61.41
CA ARG A 4 6.93 33.89 -60.90
C ARG A 4 7.83 32.71 -60.50
N ALA A 5 7.86 32.14 -59.30
CA ALA A 5 6.84 32.00 -58.27
C ALA A 5 7.51 31.91 -56.88
N ILE A 6 7.22 32.90 -56.05
CA ILE A 6 7.19 32.77 -54.60
C ILE A 6 5.70 32.92 -54.28
N ILE A 7 5.18 32.13 -53.34
CA ILE A 7 3.76 32.02 -52.94
C ILE A 7 2.99 31.00 -53.79
N ILE A 8 2.85 29.78 -53.24
CA ILE A 8 1.62 28.95 -53.13
C ILE A 8 2.11 27.55 -52.69
N CYS A 9 2.20 27.34 -51.37
CA CYS A 9 2.11 26.01 -50.77
C CYS A 9 1.56 26.14 -49.34
N ALA A 10 0.54 26.99 -49.18
CA ALA A 10 -0.23 27.17 -47.94
C ALA A 10 -1.70 26.75 -48.10
N ALA A 11 -2.04 26.00 -49.15
CA ALA A 11 -3.43 25.62 -49.41
C ALA A 11 -3.50 24.29 -50.19
N LEU A 12 -3.17 23.18 -49.51
CA LEU A 12 -3.56 21.81 -49.92
C LEU A 12 -3.23 20.76 -48.84
N ALA A 13 -3.50 21.09 -47.57
CA ALA A 13 -3.40 20.14 -46.45
C ALA A 13 -4.72 20.02 -45.67
N THR A 14 -5.86 20.12 -46.37
CA THR A 14 -7.21 20.01 -45.78
C THR A 14 -8.05 18.88 -46.36
N LEU A 15 -7.46 17.89 -47.05
CA LEU A 15 -8.22 16.82 -47.72
C LEU A 15 -7.70 15.38 -47.53
N VAL A 16 -6.75 15.16 -46.62
CA VAL A 16 -6.49 13.82 -46.07
C VAL A 16 -6.22 14.01 -44.58
N GLY A 17 -7.19 13.62 -43.75
CA GLY A 17 -7.03 13.57 -42.31
C GLY A 17 -5.96 12.54 -41.94
N CYS A 18 -4.70 12.96 -41.95
CA CYS A 18 -3.66 12.32 -41.17
C CYS A 18 -3.64 13.00 -39.80
N ASP A 19 -4.64 12.68 -39.00
CA ASP A 19 -4.52 12.86 -37.56
C ASP A 19 -3.52 11.81 -37.06
N ARG A 20 -2.25 12.19 -37.03
CA ARG A 20 -1.20 11.50 -36.28
C ARG A 20 -0.86 12.32 -35.04
N GLU A 21 -1.88 12.72 -34.27
CA GLU A 21 -1.74 12.48 -32.84
C GLU A 21 -1.68 10.96 -32.65
N ALA A 22 -0.49 10.39 -32.87
CA ALA A 22 -0.16 9.11 -32.27
C ALA A 22 -0.53 9.29 -30.81
N LYS A 23 -1.61 8.63 -30.37
CA LYS A 23 -2.03 8.60 -28.97
C LYS A 23 -0.76 8.33 -28.19
N ARG A 24 -0.23 9.37 -27.53
CA ARG A 24 0.92 9.21 -26.66
C ARG A 24 0.45 8.12 -25.70
N PRO A 25 1.11 6.95 -25.66
CA PRO A 25 0.70 5.91 -24.72
C PRO A 25 0.60 6.60 -23.36
N PRO A 26 -0.47 6.32 -22.57
CA PRO A 26 -0.60 6.90 -21.25
C PRO A 26 0.76 6.71 -20.54
N PRO A 27 1.27 7.74 -19.83
CA PRO A 27 2.56 7.64 -19.17
C PRO A 27 2.57 6.32 -18.41
N LEU A 28 3.55 5.48 -18.71
CA LEU A 28 3.65 4.16 -18.13
C LEU A 28 3.66 4.35 -16.61
N THR A 29 2.56 4.02 -15.94
CA THR A 29 2.48 4.09 -14.48
C THR A 29 3.23 2.87 -13.97
N VAL A 30 4.53 3.03 -13.83
CA VAL A 30 5.37 2.01 -13.24
C VAL A 30 5.25 2.15 -11.73
N ASP A 31 4.45 1.29 -11.13
CA ASP A 31 4.23 1.27 -9.69
C ASP A 31 5.56 1.13 -8.92
N ALA A 32 5.56 1.54 -7.66
CA ALA A 32 6.75 1.51 -6.82
C ALA A 32 7.16 0.06 -6.50
N PRO A 33 8.47 -0.28 -6.48
CA PRO A 33 8.97 -1.59 -6.07
C PRO A 33 8.83 -1.86 -4.55
N SER A 34 7.63 -1.85 -3.97
CA SER A 34 7.45 -2.02 -2.51
C SER A 34 7.29 -3.46 -2.03
N GLY A 35 7.69 -4.48 -2.81
CA GLY A 35 7.66 -5.90 -2.40
C GLY A 35 6.27 -6.51 -2.16
N GLN A 36 5.21 -5.71 -2.17
CA GLN A 36 3.83 -6.16 -1.88
C GLN A 36 3.07 -6.68 -3.12
N GLY A 37 3.61 -6.46 -4.32
CA GLY A 37 3.09 -7.06 -5.53
C GLY A 37 3.57 -8.50 -5.68
N THR A 38 2.67 -9.46 -5.88
CA THR A 38 3.02 -10.78 -6.40
C THR A 38 2.15 -11.08 -7.62
N TYR A 39 2.74 -11.70 -8.64
CA TYR A 39 1.98 -12.28 -9.76
C TYR A 39 2.11 -13.80 -9.73
N VAL A 40 1.14 -14.48 -10.34
CA VAL A 40 1.19 -15.92 -10.53
C VAL A 40 1.66 -16.16 -11.96
N ASP A 41 2.78 -16.87 -12.14
CA ASP A 41 3.29 -17.17 -13.47
C ASP A 41 2.44 -18.23 -14.21
N GLY A 42 2.81 -18.54 -15.46
CA GLY A 42 2.10 -19.54 -16.28
C GLY A 42 2.14 -20.97 -15.71
N GLU A 43 2.95 -21.23 -14.69
CA GLU A 43 3.06 -22.51 -13.99
C GLU A 43 2.30 -22.52 -12.65
N GLY A 44 1.63 -21.41 -12.29
CA GLY A 44 0.89 -21.28 -11.04
C GLY A 44 1.76 -20.86 -9.84
N VAL A 45 3.03 -20.48 -10.05
CA VAL A 45 3.95 -20.10 -8.97
C VAL A 45 3.79 -18.60 -8.68
N ARG A 46 3.55 -18.26 -7.40
CA ARG A 46 3.58 -16.87 -6.94
C ARG A 46 5.02 -16.35 -6.95
N ARG A 47 5.26 -15.27 -7.72
CA ARG A 47 6.53 -14.56 -7.82
C ARG A 47 6.35 -13.10 -7.41
N PRO A 48 7.38 -12.45 -6.85
CA PRO A 48 7.32 -11.02 -6.58
C PRO A 48 7.17 -10.26 -7.91
N LEU A 49 6.36 -9.21 -7.90
CA LEU A 49 6.12 -8.34 -9.05
C LEU A 49 7.41 -7.63 -9.48
N PHE A 50 8.26 -7.31 -8.51
CA PHE A 50 9.58 -6.74 -8.70
C PHE A 50 10.67 -7.76 -8.37
N THR A 51 11.78 -7.75 -9.12
CA THR A 51 12.91 -8.63 -8.89
C THR A 51 14.20 -7.82 -8.86
N THR A 52 14.86 -7.79 -7.70
CA THR A 52 16.22 -7.25 -7.58
C THR A 52 17.19 -8.24 -8.23
N LEU A 53 17.83 -7.82 -9.32
CA LEU A 53 18.82 -8.61 -10.07
C LEU A 53 20.19 -8.61 -9.38
N GLY A 54 20.45 -7.62 -8.53
CA GLY A 54 21.68 -7.50 -7.75
C GLY A 54 21.95 -6.06 -7.35
N MET A 55 23.20 -5.80 -6.94
CA MET A 55 23.68 -4.48 -6.58
C MET A 55 24.59 -3.91 -7.66
N LEU A 56 24.50 -2.60 -7.89
CA LEU A 56 25.47 -1.84 -8.68
C LEU A 56 26.36 -1.03 -7.75
N THR A 57 27.65 -1.00 -8.06
CA THR A 57 28.59 -0.01 -7.51
C THR A 57 29.00 0.96 -8.60
N TYR A 58 29.55 2.11 -8.19
CA TYR A 58 30.12 3.05 -9.16
C TYR A 58 31.21 2.39 -10.00
N ASP A 59 31.27 2.81 -11.26
CA ASP A 59 32.17 2.34 -12.31
C ASP A 59 32.03 0.85 -12.67
N GLN A 60 30.91 0.24 -12.30
CA GLN A 60 30.56 -1.13 -12.66
C GLN A 60 29.71 -1.14 -13.94
N THR A 61 29.98 -2.13 -14.80
CA THR A 61 29.07 -2.54 -15.87
C THR A 61 28.54 -3.95 -15.56
N VAL A 62 27.23 -4.11 -15.62
CA VAL A 62 26.55 -5.41 -15.53
C VAL A 62 25.96 -5.78 -16.87
N GLU A 63 26.00 -7.06 -17.17
CA GLU A 63 25.41 -7.65 -18.36
C GLU A 63 24.40 -8.71 -17.96
N GLY A 64 23.36 -8.86 -18.76
CA GLY A 64 22.33 -9.84 -18.50
C GLY A 64 21.39 -10.01 -19.68
N THR A 65 20.28 -10.69 -19.45
CA THR A 65 19.19 -10.80 -20.41
C THR A 65 17.92 -10.36 -19.73
N LEU A 66 17.21 -9.38 -20.32
CA LEU A 66 15.96 -8.89 -19.75
C LEU A 66 14.90 -10.00 -19.82
N PRO A 67 14.17 -10.27 -18.72
CA PRO A 67 12.99 -11.12 -18.77
C PRO A 67 11.87 -10.44 -19.56
N ALA A 68 10.92 -11.22 -20.09
CA ALA A 68 9.83 -10.72 -20.94
C ALA A 68 8.98 -9.62 -20.26
N ILE A 69 8.29 -8.80 -21.07
CA ILE A 69 7.53 -7.54 -20.83
C ILE A 69 6.80 -7.33 -19.47
N ASN A 70 6.55 -8.37 -18.68
CA ASN A 70 5.84 -8.33 -17.40
C ASN A 70 6.73 -8.44 -16.16
N ALA A 71 8.03 -8.72 -16.33
CA ALA A 71 8.94 -8.79 -15.21
C ALA A 71 9.52 -7.40 -14.91
N LEU A 72 9.20 -6.86 -13.72
CA LEU A 72 9.78 -5.59 -13.28
C LEU A 72 11.11 -5.90 -12.57
N ALA A 73 12.21 -5.87 -13.31
CA ALA A 73 13.52 -6.26 -12.80
C ALA A 73 14.50 -5.08 -12.80
N GLY A 74 15.37 -5.02 -11.79
CA GLY A 74 16.26 -3.89 -11.65
C GLY A 74 17.38 -4.10 -10.66
N TYR A 75 18.20 -3.06 -10.48
CA TYR A 75 19.35 -3.09 -9.60
C TYR A 75 19.22 -2.04 -8.49
N GLU A 76 19.65 -2.40 -7.30
CA GLU A 76 19.82 -1.45 -6.19
C GLU A 76 21.24 -0.90 -6.15
N PHE A 77 21.38 0.35 -5.72
CA PHE A 77 22.68 0.98 -5.49
C PHE A 77 22.59 2.03 -4.39
N LEU A 78 23.72 2.41 -3.82
CA LEU A 78 23.81 3.46 -2.80
C LEU A 78 24.34 4.74 -3.42
N VAL A 79 23.81 5.86 -2.94
CA VAL A 79 24.19 7.21 -3.33
C VAL A 79 24.40 8.02 -2.06
N GLU A 80 25.48 8.79 -1.98
CA GLU A 80 25.73 9.72 -0.87
C GLU A 80 25.22 11.12 -1.19
N ALA A 81 25.00 11.95 -0.16
CA ALA A 81 24.62 13.35 -0.38
C ALA A 81 25.74 14.09 -1.12
N GLY A 82 25.40 14.73 -2.25
CA GLY A 82 26.34 15.42 -3.15
C GLY A 82 26.74 14.60 -4.38
N ASP A 83 26.46 13.30 -4.42
CA ASP A 83 26.74 12.47 -5.59
C ASP A 83 25.82 12.81 -6.77
N ALA A 84 26.35 12.72 -7.99
CA ALA A 84 25.63 12.91 -9.24
C ALA A 84 25.69 11.64 -10.10
N PRO A 85 24.92 10.59 -9.76
CA PRO A 85 24.99 9.30 -10.44
C PRO A 85 24.49 9.37 -11.89
N ARG A 86 25.14 8.59 -12.75
CA ARG A 86 24.79 8.44 -14.16
C ARG A 86 24.69 6.96 -14.55
N LEU A 87 23.51 6.56 -15.00
CA LEU A 87 23.20 5.23 -15.51
C LEU A 87 23.13 5.27 -17.04
N ALA A 88 23.85 4.37 -17.70
CA ALA A 88 23.85 4.23 -19.15
C ALA A 88 23.49 2.79 -19.52
N LEU A 89 22.39 2.63 -20.26
CA LEU A 89 21.99 1.37 -20.88
C LEU A 89 22.47 1.38 -22.33
N ALA A 90 23.26 0.38 -22.71
CA ALA A 90 23.64 0.17 -24.11
C ALA A 90 22.42 -0.17 -24.98
N ASP A 91 22.52 0.06 -26.29
CA ASP A 91 21.46 -0.30 -27.23
C ASP A 91 21.12 -1.80 -27.14
N THR A 92 19.87 -2.10 -26.78
CA THR A 92 19.35 -3.45 -26.65
C THR A 92 18.78 -4.00 -27.97
N GLY A 93 18.76 -3.19 -29.04
CA GLY A 93 18.16 -3.55 -30.33
C GLY A 93 16.65 -3.32 -30.38
N GLY A 94 16.15 -2.32 -29.65
CA GLY A 94 14.80 -1.75 -29.78
C GLY A 94 14.35 -1.05 -28.49
N GLU A 95 13.04 -0.82 -28.36
CA GLU A 95 12.52 0.07 -27.32
C GLU A 95 12.72 -0.51 -25.91
N ALA A 96 13.38 0.27 -25.06
CA ALA A 96 13.59 -0.04 -23.66
C ALA A 96 13.16 1.15 -22.79
N LEU A 97 12.94 0.88 -21.50
CA LEU A 97 12.63 1.86 -20.49
C LEU A 97 13.54 1.68 -19.28
N LEU A 98 14.06 2.80 -18.78
CA LEU A 98 14.67 2.89 -17.45
C LEU A 98 13.81 3.78 -16.57
N ALA A 99 13.50 3.31 -15.36
CA ALA A 99 12.86 4.13 -14.33
C ALA A 99 13.71 4.13 -13.07
N LEU A 100 14.05 5.32 -12.59
CA LEU A 100 14.87 5.52 -11.41
C LEU A 100 14.01 5.89 -10.20
N TYR A 101 14.22 5.19 -9.10
CA TYR A 101 13.53 5.39 -7.83
C TYR A 101 14.52 5.70 -6.73
N GLY A 102 14.14 6.59 -5.81
CA GLY A 102 14.90 6.85 -4.60
C GLY A 102 14.92 8.31 -4.15
N PRO A 103 15.55 8.60 -3.00
CA PRO A 103 16.06 7.60 -2.06
C PRO A 103 14.91 6.81 -1.40
N ARG A 104 15.15 5.55 -1.05
CA ARG A 104 14.15 4.71 -0.35
C ARG A 104 13.76 5.33 0.98
N SER A 105 12.46 5.42 1.23
CA SER A 105 11.91 5.94 2.49
C SER A 105 12.36 5.10 3.68
N ALA A 106 12.22 5.67 4.88
CA ALA A 106 12.47 4.96 6.13
C ALA A 106 11.62 3.69 6.26
N ASP A 107 10.41 3.71 5.70
CA ASP A 107 9.47 2.58 5.75
C ASP A 107 9.74 1.51 4.69
N GLY A 108 10.76 1.71 3.85
CA GLY A 108 11.14 0.78 2.78
C GLY A 108 10.37 0.97 1.49
N LEU A 109 9.67 2.11 1.32
CA LEU A 109 8.94 2.45 0.11
C LEU A 109 9.79 3.28 -0.84
N TRP A 110 9.68 3.01 -2.14
CA TRP A 110 10.40 3.73 -3.19
C TRP A 110 9.65 4.95 -3.74
N GLY A 111 8.34 5.03 -3.53
CA GLY A 111 7.51 6.10 -4.07
C GLY A 111 7.41 6.07 -5.60
N GLN A 112 7.10 7.22 -6.20
CA GLN A 112 7.03 7.40 -7.65
C GLN A 112 8.44 7.49 -8.27
N PRO A 113 8.64 7.11 -9.54
CA PRO A 113 9.94 7.26 -10.18
C PRO A 113 10.35 8.73 -10.25
N VAL A 114 11.59 9.01 -9.87
CA VAL A 114 12.21 10.34 -9.94
C VAL A 114 12.44 10.75 -11.38
N LEU A 115 12.89 9.80 -12.21
CA LEU A 115 13.19 10.04 -13.61
C LEU A 115 12.92 8.77 -14.41
N VAL A 116 12.30 8.94 -15.58
CA VAL A 116 11.99 7.86 -16.52
C VAL A 116 12.50 8.25 -17.89
N VAL A 117 13.23 7.36 -18.53
CA VAL A 117 13.68 7.51 -19.92
C VAL A 117 13.27 6.29 -20.71
N GLN A 118 12.84 6.51 -21.94
CA GLN A 118 12.37 5.46 -22.85
C GLN A 118 12.77 5.82 -24.27
N GLY A 119 13.11 4.81 -25.06
CA GLY A 119 13.37 4.98 -26.49
C GLY A 119 14.07 3.79 -27.13
N ASP A 120 14.26 3.90 -28.43
CA ASP A 120 15.07 2.98 -29.23
C ASP A 120 16.54 3.45 -29.21
N GLY A 121 17.45 2.56 -28.83
CA GLY A 121 18.89 2.84 -28.78
C GLY A 121 19.43 3.04 -27.35
N PRO A 122 20.63 3.62 -27.20
CA PRO A 122 21.24 3.78 -25.89
C PRO A 122 20.48 4.80 -25.04
N LEU A 123 20.21 4.45 -23.79
CA LEU A 123 19.49 5.29 -22.84
C LEU A 123 20.44 5.80 -21.74
N VAL A 124 20.26 7.05 -21.34
CA VAL A 124 21.07 7.67 -20.28
C VAL A 124 20.15 8.36 -19.27
N LEU A 125 20.32 7.98 -18.01
CA LEU A 125 19.77 8.64 -16.82
C LEU A 125 20.90 9.34 -16.10
N ALA A 126 20.76 10.64 -15.86
CA ALA A 126 21.73 11.41 -15.09
C ALA A 126 20.97 12.24 -14.04
N LEU A 127 21.43 12.17 -12.79
CA LEU A 127 20.93 13.01 -11.72
C LEU A 127 21.83 14.22 -11.51
N ASP A 128 21.22 15.34 -11.14
CA ASP A 128 21.92 16.42 -10.46
C ASP A 128 22.40 15.94 -9.07
N PRO A 129 23.40 16.61 -8.47
CA PRO A 129 23.87 16.28 -7.13
C PRO A 129 22.71 16.09 -6.13
N VAL A 130 22.62 14.91 -5.52
CA VAL A 130 21.51 14.57 -4.64
C VAL A 130 21.67 15.24 -3.27
N ASN A 131 20.58 15.78 -2.72
CA ASN A 131 20.63 16.46 -1.41
C ASN A 131 20.61 15.48 -0.22
N GLN A 132 20.14 14.24 -0.43
CA GLN A 132 20.05 13.20 0.59
C GLN A 132 20.52 11.88 -0.03
N GLY A 133 21.46 11.23 0.65
CA GLY A 133 21.92 9.90 0.28
C GLY A 133 20.92 8.80 0.68
N GLY A 134 21.22 7.57 0.29
CA GLY A 134 20.44 6.39 0.63
C GLY A 134 20.45 5.34 -0.47
N SER A 135 19.54 4.37 -0.37
CA SER A 135 19.33 3.35 -1.38
C SER A 135 18.52 3.91 -2.55
N TRP A 136 18.93 3.56 -3.76
CA TRP A 136 18.32 3.89 -5.05
C TRP A 136 18.06 2.60 -5.83
N PHE A 137 17.04 2.59 -6.67
CA PHE A 137 16.70 1.45 -7.52
C PHE A 137 16.50 1.91 -8.95
N VAL A 138 17.15 1.22 -9.89
CA VAL A 138 16.89 1.41 -11.33
C VAL A 138 16.16 0.19 -11.87
N LEU A 139 14.95 0.42 -12.35
CA LEU A 139 14.18 -0.55 -13.11
C LEU A 139 14.64 -0.55 -14.56
N LEU A 140 14.80 -1.75 -15.13
CA LEU A 140 15.02 -1.96 -16.54
C LEU A 140 13.83 -2.74 -17.09
N ARG A 141 13.17 -2.19 -18.11
CA ARG A 141 12.08 -2.87 -18.80
C ARG A 141 12.33 -2.92 -20.30
N ASP A 142 12.07 -4.09 -20.86
CA ASP A 142 11.99 -4.31 -22.29
C ASP A 142 10.52 -4.19 -22.73
N GLU A 143 10.23 -3.35 -23.73
CA GLU A 143 8.86 -3.23 -24.28
C GLU A 143 8.57 -4.32 -25.34
N ALA A 144 9.55 -5.14 -25.71
CA ALA A 144 9.39 -6.28 -26.60
C ALA A 144 9.03 -7.57 -25.84
N GLU A 145 8.25 -8.46 -26.48
CA GLU A 145 7.88 -9.77 -25.92
C GLU A 145 9.02 -10.81 -25.93
N ARG A 146 10.28 -10.39 -26.16
CA ARG A 146 11.43 -11.29 -26.30
C ARG A 146 12.55 -10.89 -25.38
N ALA A 147 13.21 -11.90 -24.81
CA ALA A 147 14.38 -11.72 -23.99
C ALA A 147 15.55 -11.15 -24.83
N ARG A 148 16.09 -10.00 -24.45
CA ARG A 148 17.22 -9.34 -25.13
C ARG A 148 18.39 -9.12 -24.19
N PRO A 149 19.64 -9.27 -24.67
CA PRO A 149 20.81 -8.97 -23.87
C PRO A 149 20.88 -7.47 -23.60
N TYR A 150 21.43 -7.11 -22.45
CA TYR A 150 21.68 -5.71 -22.10
C TYR A 150 23.03 -5.56 -21.43
N ALA A 151 23.57 -4.34 -21.49
CA ALA A 151 24.69 -3.89 -20.70
C ALA A 151 24.31 -2.56 -20.04
N LEU A 152 24.38 -2.51 -18.71
CA LEU A 152 24.05 -1.34 -17.90
C LEU A 152 25.28 -0.91 -17.11
N THR A 153 25.64 0.35 -17.22
CA THR A 153 26.79 0.94 -16.52
C THR A 153 26.33 2.01 -15.55
N LEU A 154 26.81 1.96 -14.31
CA LEU A 154 26.65 3.01 -13.32
C LEU A 154 27.99 3.75 -13.17
N THR A 155 27.98 5.08 -13.33
CA THR A 155 29.16 5.96 -13.21
C THR A 155 28.86 7.14 -12.31
N CYS A 156 29.87 7.71 -11.68
CA CYS A 156 29.74 8.91 -10.86
C CYS A 156 31.10 9.63 -10.79
N GLU A 157 31.21 10.79 -11.43
CA GLU A 157 32.49 11.51 -11.50
C GLU A 157 32.80 12.17 -10.16
N GLY A 158 33.92 11.78 -9.53
CA GLY A 158 34.37 12.36 -8.26
C GLY A 158 33.66 11.82 -7.01
N CYS A 159 32.79 10.83 -7.16
CA CYS A 159 32.05 10.24 -6.05
C CYS A 159 32.93 9.22 -5.33
N ALA A 160 32.81 9.19 -4.00
CA ALA A 160 33.49 8.19 -3.19
C ALA A 160 32.68 6.88 -3.18
N ALA A 161 33.34 5.77 -2.88
CA ALA A 161 32.62 4.55 -2.53
C ALA A 161 31.74 4.84 -1.29
N PRO A 162 30.47 4.37 -1.28
CA PRO A 162 29.57 4.60 -0.16
C PRO A 162 30.15 4.01 1.12
N ALA A 163 29.88 4.66 2.26
CA ALA A 163 30.38 4.21 3.56
C ALA A 163 29.76 2.86 3.98
N CYS A 164 28.55 2.59 3.49
CA CYS A 164 27.80 1.39 3.82
C CYS A 164 27.86 0.34 2.72
N ALA A 165 27.97 -0.93 3.12
CA ALA A 165 27.75 -2.04 2.22
C ALA A 165 26.24 -2.17 1.95
N PRO A 166 25.81 -2.25 0.69
CA PRO A 166 24.40 -2.29 0.40
C PRO A 166 23.85 -3.71 0.63
N ALA A 167 22.78 -3.84 1.40
CA ALA A 167 22.11 -5.12 1.64
C ALA A 167 20.82 -5.19 0.80
N PRO A 168 20.70 -6.11 -0.17
CA PRO A 168 19.45 -6.29 -0.90
C PRO A 168 18.35 -6.66 0.09
N CYS A 169 17.30 -5.86 0.15
CA CYS A 169 16.22 -6.03 1.12
C CYS A 169 14.86 -5.74 0.52
N ASP A 170 14.03 -6.76 0.37
CA ASP A 170 12.64 -6.60 -0.07
C ASP A 170 11.69 -6.59 1.14
N LEU A 171 11.95 -5.70 2.10
CA LEU A 171 11.15 -5.53 3.31
C LEU A 171 10.49 -4.15 3.34
N VAL A 172 9.25 -4.12 3.84
CA VAL A 172 8.58 -2.90 4.29
C VAL A 172 8.67 -2.88 5.80
N CYS A 173 9.33 -1.87 6.35
CA CYS A 173 9.55 -1.75 7.78
C CYS A 173 8.88 -0.47 8.27
N ALA A 174 7.58 -0.51 8.59
CA ALA A 174 6.80 0.66 9.02
C ALA A 174 7.34 1.39 10.27
N GLN A 175 8.29 0.80 10.99
CA GLN A 175 8.98 1.37 12.15
C GLN A 175 10.47 1.63 11.88
N GLY A 176 10.88 1.59 10.61
CA GLY A 176 12.26 1.75 10.16
C GLY A 176 13.09 0.46 10.12
N PHE A 177 14.24 0.57 9.46
CA PHE A 177 15.25 -0.48 9.37
C PHE A 177 16.22 -0.44 10.54
N ARG A 178 16.73 -1.61 10.95
CA ARG A 178 17.85 -1.69 11.89
C ARG A 178 19.07 -1.05 11.25
N VAL A 179 19.92 -0.48 12.09
CA VAL A 179 21.24 0.01 11.70
C VAL A 179 22.30 -0.73 12.52
N ASP A 180 23.43 -1.03 11.89
CA ASP A 180 24.58 -1.60 12.56
C ASP A 180 25.35 -0.53 13.37
N GLY A 181 26.45 -0.95 13.99
CA GLY A 181 27.28 -0.06 14.81
C GLY A 181 27.99 1.06 14.03
N GLU A 182 28.00 0.99 12.69
CA GLU A 182 28.59 1.99 11.79
C GLU A 182 27.52 2.93 11.21
N GLY A 183 26.25 2.71 11.56
CA GLY A 183 25.10 3.50 11.11
C GLY A 183 24.52 3.02 9.78
N CYS A 184 24.94 1.85 9.29
CA CYS A 184 24.49 1.29 8.03
C CYS A 184 23.22 0.46 8.20
N ARG A 185 22.26 0.63 7.28
CA ARG A 185 20.99 -0.10 7.32
C ARG A 185 21.20 -1.60 7.08
N GLU A 186 20.70 -2.42 7.98
CA GLU A 186 20.66 -3.87 7.84
C GLU A 186 19.39 -4.32 7.09
N CYS A 187 19.41 -5.51 6.47
CA CYS A 187 18.22 -6.17 5.94
C CYS A 187 17.36 -6.77 7.08
N ALA A 188 16.90 -5.91 7.99
CA ALA A 188 16.07 -6.25 9.13
C ALA A 188 15.25 -5.03 9.58
N CYS A 189 14.01 -5.25 10.01
CA CYS A 189 13.19 -4.19 10.60
C CYS A 189 13.56 -3.95 12.07
N VAL A 190 13.40 -2.71 12.56
CA VAL A 190 13.48 -2.39 14.00
C VAL A 190 12.34 -3.12 14.69
N ALA A 191 12.59 -4.35 15.11
CA ALA A 191 11.60 -5.18 15.79
C ALA A 191 11.50 -4.73 17.25
N GLU A 192 10.49 -3.93 17.56
CA GLU A 192 9.47 -4.36 18.52
C GLU A 192 8.12 -4.01 17.93
N VAL A 193 7.31 -5.02 17.62
CA VAL A 193 5.90 -4.78 17.37
C VAL A 193 5.30 -4.43 18.73
N ALA A 194 5.35 -3.15 19.07
CA ALA A 194 4.76 -2.62 20.29
C ALA A 194 3.26 -2.48 20.05
N CYS A 195 2.47 -3.06 20.94
CA CYS A 195 1.06 -2.73 21.04
C CYS A 195 1.00 -1.33 21.66
N GLU A 196 0.37 -0.37 20.97
CA GLU A 196 0.09 0.95 21.52
C GLU A 196 -1.43 1.14 21.69
N PRO A 197 -1.92 1.26 22.95
CA PRO A 197 -1.16 1.24 24.20
C PRO A 197 -0.59 -0.14 24.55
N ALA A 198 0.45 -0.15 25.38
CA ALA A 198 1.10 -1.36 25.87
C ALA A 198 0.09 -2.33 26.49
N CYS A 199 0.27 -3.63 26.26
CA CYS A 199 -0.60 -4.65 26.81
C CYS A 199 -0.52 -4.64 28.35
N GLY A 200 -1.67 -4.87 29.00
CA GLY A 200 -1.73 -5.07 30.45
C GLY A 200 -1.00 -6.37 30.88
N ALA A 201 -0.84 -6.55 32.18
CA ALA A 201 -0.06 -7.66 32.77
C ALA A 201 -0.52 -9.07 32.32
N ASP A 202 -1.76 -9.21 31.87
CA ASP A 202 -2.37 -10.50 31.49
C ASP A 202 -2.32 -10.78 29.98
N ALA A 203 -1.62 -9.95 29.19
CA ALA A 203 -1.55 -10.09 27.73
C ALA A 203 -0.12 -9.89 27.18
N ARG A 204 0.23 -10.65 26.13
CA ARG A 204 1.46 -10.45 25.33
C ARG A 204 1.11 -9.86 23.97
N CYS A 205 1.98 -9.00 23.46
CA CYS A 205 1.84 -8.48 22.10
C CYS A 205 2.28 -9.55 21.10
N VAL A 206 1.36 -9.97 20.23
CA VAL A 206 1.64 -10.89 19.12
C VAL A 206 1.12 -10.23 17.86
N ASP A 207 2.03 -9.92 16.92
CA ASP A 207 1.71 -9.28 15.65
C ASP A 207 0.90 -7.97 15.79
N GLY A 208 1.17 -7.18 16.85
CA GLY A 208 0.54 -5.87 17.07
C GLY A 208 -0.79 -5.93 17.82
N ILE A 209 -1.18 -7.13 18.27
CA ILE A 209 -2.43 -7.35 18.99
C ILE A 209 -2.13 -7.91 20.39
N CYS A 210 -2.74 -7.32 21.41
CA CYS A 210 -2.67 -7.85 22.78
C CYS A 210 -3.46 -9.16 22.87
N GLN A 211 -2.76 -10.28 22.97
CA GLN A 211 -3.35 -11.60 23.19
C GLN A 211 -3.24 -11.98 24.68
N PRO A 212 -4.32 -12.46 25.32
CA PRO A 212 -4.21 -12.99 26.67
C PRO A 212 -3.18 -14.13 26.74
N LEU A 213 -2.34 -14.14 27.79
CA LEU A 213 -1.24 -15.09 27.92
C LEU A 213 -1.70 -16.55 27.86
N GLU A 214 -2.87 -16.86 28.43
CA GLU A 214 -3.45 -18.20 28.42
C GLU A 214 -3.93 -18.66 27.03
N CYS A 215 -4.30 -17.72 26.17
CA CYS A 215 -4.84 -18.01 24.84
C CYS A 215 -3.76 -18.31 23.82
N ALA A 216 -2.59 -17.72 24.02
CA ALA A 216 -1.52 -17.75 23.05
C ALA A 216 -0.79 -19.12 22.98
N GLU A 217 -0.98 -20.00 23.98
CA GLU A 217 -0.51 -21.40 23.97
C GLU A 217 -1.59 -22.41 23.54
N ARG A 218 -2.88 -22.03 23.62
CA ARG A 218 -4.01 -22.94 23.36
C ARG A 218 -4.60 -22.78 21.95
N CYS A 219 -4.44 -21.60 21.34
CA CYS A 219 -5.03 -21.29 20.06
C CYS A 219 -4.04 -21.41 18.89
N PRO A 220 -4.52 -21.86 17.71
CA PRO A 220 -3.69 -21.87 16.51
C PRO A 220 -3.29 -20.45 16.13
N ARG A 221 -2.09 -20.29 15.55
CA ARG A 221 -1.59 -19.01 15.03
C ARG A 221 -2.18 -18.64 13.66
N THR A 222 -3.26 -19.29 13.25
CA THR A 222 -3.93 -19.02 11.98
C THR A 222 -4.64 -17.67 12.06
N VAL A 223 -4.40 -16.80 11.09
CA VAL A 223 -5.01 -15.47 11.04
C VAL A 223 -6.32 -15.58 10.26
N ALA A 224 -7.43 -15.40 10.99
CA ALA A 224 -8.79 -15.40 10.46
C ALA A 224 -9.60 -14.43 11.35
N PRO A 225 -9.39 -13.11 11.21
CA PRO A 225 -9.78 -12.14 12.21
C PRO A 225 -11.30 -12.12 12.44
N VAL A 226 -11.68 -11.80 13.67
CA VAL A 226 -13.09 -11.66 14.09
C VAL A 226 -13.26 -10.40 14.94
N CYS A 227 -14.44 -9.79 14.90
CA CYS A 227 -14.77 -8.64 15.72
C CYS A 227 -15.53 -9.10 16.98
N GLY A 228 -14.98 -8.79 18.15
CA GLY A 228 -15.60 -9.07 19.44
C GLY A 228 -16.68 -8.05 19.82
N ALA A 229 -17.61 -8.46 20.69
CA ALA A 229 -18.64 -7.59 21.28
C ALA A 229 -18.05 -6.41 22.07
N ASP A 230 -16.81 -6.53 22.52
CA ASP A 230 -16.01 -5.49 23.16
C ASP A 230 -15.38 -4.49 22.17
N ARG A 231 -15.69 -4.63 20.88
CA ARG A 231 -15.19 -3.80 19.77
C ARG A 231 -13.68 -3.94 19.54
N ARG A 232 -13.09 -5.09 19.90
CA ARG A 232 -11.70 -5.43 19.62
C ARG A 232 -11.61 -6.49 18.52
N THR A 233 -10.62 -6.33 17.64
CA THR A 233 -10.30 -7.34 16.64
C THR A 233 -9.47 -8.45 17.29
N TYR A 234 -9.95 -9.68 17.20
CA TYR A 234 -9.22 -10.87 17.62
C TYR A 234 -8.60 -11.56 16.40
N PRO A 235 -7.37 -12.11 16.51
CA PRO A 235 -6.67 -12.75 15.40
C PRO A 235 -7.43 -13.93 14.78
N ASN A 236 -8.19 -14.64 15.61
CA ASN A 236 -9.14 -15.67 15.20
C ASN A 236 -10.18 -15.92 16.29
N ARG A 237 -11.23 -16.65 15.92
CA ARG A 237 -12.30 -17.08 16.82
C ARG A 237 -11.82 -17.81 18.07
N CYS A 238 -10.80 -18.67 17.98
CA CYS A 238 -10.25 -19.34 19.17
C CYS A 238 -9.74 -18.34 20.20
N VAL A 239 -9.00 -17.30 19.76
CA VAL A 239 -8.49 -16.27 20.67
C VAL A 239 -9.64 -15.46 21.28
N ALA A 240 -10.69 -15.16 20.51
CA ALA A 240 -11.88 -14.48 21.03
C ALA A 240 -12.62 -15.33 22.09
N ASP A 241 -12.87 -16.60 21.77
CA ASP A 241 -13.55 -17.55 22.66
C ASP A 241 -12.74 -17.78 23.94
N CYS A 242 -11.42 -17.89 23.82
CA CYS A 242 -10.51 -18.03 24.96
C CYS A 242 -10.47 -16.76 25.84
N ALA A 243 -10.62 -15.58 25.25
CA ALA A 243 -10.78 -14.32 25.97
C ALA A 243 -12.21 -14.13 26.53
N GLU A 244 -13.09 -15.13 26.39
CA GLU A 244 -14.51 -15.08 26.77
C GLU A 244 -15.29 -13.93 26.11
N VAL A 245 -14.86 -13.52 24.91
CA VAL A 245 -15.52 -12.46 24.13
C VAL A 245 -16.39 -13.06 23.05
N GLN A 246 -17.67 -12.71 23.08
CA GLN A 246 -18.61 -13.08 22.03
C GLN A 246 -18.21 -12.42 20.70
N VAL A 247 -18.01 -13.24 19.67
CA VAL A 247 -17.82 -12.73 18.29
C VAL A 247 -19.14 -12.21 17.75
N VAL A 248 -19.15 -10.95 17.30
CA VAL A 248 -20.33 -10.29 16.71
C VAL A 248 -20.26 -10.21 15.18
N ALA A 249 -19.07 -10.26 14.60
CA ALA A 249 -18.88 -10.29 13.15
C ALA A 249 -17.60 -11.04 12.75
N GLU A 250 -17.61 -11.64 11.56
CA GLU A 250 -16.41 -12.14 10.89
C GLU A 250 -15.59 -10.97 10.32
N GLY A 251 -14.27 -11.09 10.30
CA GLY A 251 -13.37 -10.01 9.90
C GLY A 251 -12.96 -9.08 11.06
N ALA A 252 -12.07 -8.14 10.78
CA ALA A 252 -11.64 -7.15 11.77
C ALA A 252 -12.79 -6.21 12.16
N CYS A 253 -12.76 -5.68 13.39
CA CYS A 253 -13.66 -4.60 13.77
C CYS A 253 -13.43 -3.36 12.89
N PRO A 254 -14.49 -2.59 12.58
CA PRO A 254 -14.32 -1.34 11.84
C PRO A 254 -13.42 -0.34 12.58
N GLU A 255 -12.73 0.51 11.83
CA GLU A 255 -11.80 1.50 12.38
C GLU A 255 -12.50 2.45 13.35
N ALA A 256 -11.77 2.87 14.41
CA ALA A 256 -12.30 3.86 15.34
C ALA A 256 -12.25 5.26 14.72
N CYS A 257 -13.26 6.08 15.01
CA CYS A 257 -13.35 7.46 14.54
C CYS A 257 -13.93 8.37 15.63
N ALA A 258 -13.50 9.64 15.63
CA ALA A 258 -14.10 10.71 16.40
C ALA A 258 -15.04 11.59 15.54
N GLY A 259 -14.82 11.61 14.22
CA GLY A 259 -15.68 12.29 13.26
C GLY A 259 -15.59 11.72 11.84
N PRO A 260 -16.41 12.23 10.90
CA PRO A 260 -16.49 11.70 9.53
C PRO A 260 -15.17 11.75 8.76
N GLN A 261 -14.30 12.72 9.07
CA GLN A 261 -13.00 12.88 8.41
C GLN A 261 -11.99 11.78 8.75
N ASP A 262 -12.24 10.99 9.81
CA ASP A 262 -11.36 9.90 10.23
C ASP A 262 -11.64 8.61 9.44
N CYS A 263 -12.68 8.61 8.59
CA CYS A 263 -13.11 7.45 7.81
C CYS A 263 -12.76 7.60 6.32
N ALA A 264 -12.54 6.47 5.64
CA ALA A 264 -12.27 6.46 4.21
C ALA A 264 -13.47 6.94 3.38
N ALA A 265 -13.22 7.36 2.14
CA ALA A 265 -14.29 7.82 1.24
C ALA A 265 -15.39 6.76 1.06
N GLY A 266 -16.63 7.15 1.33
CA GLY A 266 -17.80 6.25 1.30
C GLY A 266 -18.14 5.58 2.62
N GLN A 267 -17.38 5.84 3.69
CA GLN A 267 -17.69 5.44 5.05
C GLN A 267 -18.20 6.62 5.89
N GLN A 268 -18.92 6.32 6.96
CA GLN A 268 -19.43 7.30 7.91
C GLN A 268 -19.02 6.91 9.33
N CYS A 269 -18.72 7.91 10.15
CA CYS A 269 -18.44 7.69 11.56
C CYS A 269 -19.75 7.52 12.34
N LEU A 270 -20.06 6.30 12.74
CA LEU A 270 -21.25 5.95 13.53
C LEU A 270 -20.82 5.26 14.83
N ASP A 271 -21.27 5.79 15.97
CA ASP A 271 -20.95 5.28 17.31
C ASP A 271 -19.45 5.06 17.58
N GLY A 272 -18.64 5.95 16.99
CA GLY A 272 -17.19 5.96 17.09
C GLY A 272 -16.51 4.94 16.16
N ARG A 273 -17.20 4.45 15.13
CA ARG A 273 -16.67 3.48 14.17
C ARG A 273 -16.97 3.85 12.71
N CYS A 274 -16.01 3.61 11.83
CA CYS A 274 -16.17 3.81 10.39
C CYS A 274 -16.97 2.67 9.78
N VAL A 275 -18.23 2.94 9.44
CA VAL A 275 -19.12 1.96 8.81
C VAL A 275 -19.39 2.36 7.37
N VAL A 276 -19.53 1.35 6.50
CA VAL A 276 -20.11 1.59 5.18
C VAL A 276 -21.61 1.66 5.38
N ASP A 277 -22.20 2.84 5.18
CA ASP A 277 -23.65 2.99 5.23
C ASP A 277 -24.28 2.34 3.98
N THR A 278 -24.57 1.05 4.08
CA THR A 278 -25.35 0.32 3.07
C THR A 278 -26.84 0.63 3.14
N CYS A 279 -27.30 1.29 4.21
CA CYS A 279 -28.71 1.60 4.45
C CYS A 279 -29.16 2.86 3.73
N GLY A 280 -28.24 3.79 3.43
CA GLY A 280 -28.55 5.09 2.83
C GLY A 280 -29.38 5.98 3.76
N CYS A 281 -29.14 5.89 5.07
CA CYS A 281 -29.92 6.61 6.07
C CYS A 281 -29.40 8.04 6.27
N ASP A 282 -30.31 9.00 6.37
CA ASP A 282 -29.99 10.29 6.99
C ASP A 282 -29.68 10.03 8.47
N LEU A 283 -28.48 10.38 8.91
CA LEU A 283 -27.99 10.14 10.27
C LEU A 283 -28.38 11.24 11.27
N THR A 284 -29.37 12.07 10.94
CA THR A 284 -29.96 13.01 11.90
C THR A 284 -30.39 12.26 13.19
N PRO A 285 -29.90 12.67 14.38
CA PRO A 285 -30.23 11.99 15.63
C PRO A 285 -31.72 12.11 15.98
N ALA A 286 -32.38 10.97 16.16
CA ALA A 286 -33.77 10.86 16.60
C ALA A 286 -33.95 9.48 17.26
N PRO A 287 -33.35 9.24 18.44
CA PRO A 287 -33.11 7.89 18.95
C PRO A 287 -34.41 7.09 19.11
N VAL A 288 -34.34 5.78 18.87
CA VAL A 288 -35.46 4.83 19.04
C VAL A 288 -34.96 3.60 19.78
N CYS A 289 -35.68 3.18 20.80
CA CYS A 289 -35.41 1.93 21.52
C CYS A 289 -36.10 0.78 20.80
N ALA A 290 -35.36 -0.30 20.50
CA ALA A 290 -35.90 -1.51 19.90
C ALA A 290 -36.41 -2.51 20.96
N VAL A 291 -37.32 -3.39 20.54
CA VAL A 291 -37.65 -4.61 21.29
C VAL A 291 -36.36 -5.42 21.47
N GLY A 292 -35.94 -5.66 22.72
CA GLY A 292 -34.64 -6.26 23.05
C GLY A 292 -33.63 -5.31 23.70
N GLY A 293 -33.95 -4.01 23.80
CA GLY A 293 -33.18 -3.05 24.62
C GLY A 293 -31.98 -2.42 23.93
N GLU A 294 -31.85 -2.56 22.62
CA GLU A 294 -30.87 -1.86 21.80
C GLU A 294 -31.40 -0.48 21.38
N THR A 295 -30.56 0.55 21.50
CA THR A 295 -30.91 1.92 21.07
C THR A 295 -30.35 2.19 19.69
N PHE A 296 -31.22 2.54 18.75
CA PHE A 296 -30.83 2.99 17.41
C PHE A 296 -30.80 4.51 17.36
N ARG A 297 -29.82 5.07 16.64
CA ARG A 297 -29.66 6.54 16.48
C ARG A 297 -30.90 7.20 15.88
N ASN A 298 -31.57 6.51 14.97
CA ASN A 298 -32.85 6.91 14.40
C ASN A 298 -33.64 5.72 13.87
N GLY A 299 -34.91 5.97 13.54
CA GLY A 299 -35.82 4.95 13.02
C GLY A 299 -35.37 4.35 11.67
N CYS A 300 -34.60 5.06 10.86
CA CYS A 300 -34.07 4.53 9.60
C CYS A 300 -33.08 3.39 9.87
N LEU A 301 -32.14 3.59 10.79
CA LEU A 301 -31.19 2.55 11.17
C LEU A 301 -31.87 1.36 11.86
N LEU A 302 -32.89 1.60 12.69
CA LEU A 302 -33.70 0.55 13.29
C LEU A 302 -34.38 -0.32 12.22
N ALA A 303 -34.99 0.31 11.23
CA ALA A 303 -35.63 -0.38 10.11
C ALA A 303 -34.61 -1.14 9.24
N CYS A 304 -33.45 -0.54 8.98
CA CYS A 304 -32.38 -1.19 8.22
C CYS A 304 -31.85 -2.45 8.92
N ALA A 305 -31.74 -2.41 10.25
CA ALA A 305 -31.36 -3.56 11.06
C ALA A 305 -32.47 -4.62 11.20
N GLY A 306 -33.68 -4.36 10.67
CA GLY A 306 -34.83 -5.26 10.79
C GLY A 306 -35.35 -5.40 12.22
N ALA A 307 -35.07 -4.44 13.10
CA ALA A 307 -35.52 -4.45 14.49
C ALA A 307 -36.91 -3.82 14.62
N GLU A 308 -37.70 -4.28 15.60
CA GLU A 308 -39.02 -3.71 15.89
C GLU A 308 -38.91 -2.56 16.91
N PRO A 309 -39.58 -1.42 16.70
CA PRO A 309 -39.54 -0.31 17.64
C PRO A 309 -40.35 -0.61 18.91
N ALA A 310 -39.73 -0.42 20.08
CA ALA A 310 -40.41 -0.47 21.37
C ALA A 310 -40.99 0.91 21.74
N TYR A 311 -40.17 1.96 21.72
CA TYR A 311 -40.59 3.35 21.96
C TYR A 311 -39.57 4.36 21.42
N GLU A 312 -40.02 5.59 21.18
CA GLU A 312 -39.15 6.71 20.81
C GLU A 312 -38.28 7.15 22.01
N GLY A 313 -36.99 7.38 21.76
CA GLY A 313 -35.99 7.72 22.77
C GLY A 313 -34.93 6.64 22.94
N VAL A 314 -33.97 6.91 23.82
CA VAL A 314 -32.93 5.93 24.19
C VAL A 314 -33.50 4.85 25.11
N CYS A 315 -33.00 3.62 25.00
CA CYS A 315 -33.39 2.55 25.91
C CYS A 315 -32.99 2.90 27.34
N VAL A 316 -33.98 3.01 28.22
CA VAL A 316 -33.77 3.18 29.65
C VAL A 316 -33.96 1.83 30.34
N ARG A 317 -32.96 1.41 31.12
CA ARG A 317 -33.18 0.37 32.13
C ARG A 317 -34.02 0.98 33.24
N ARG A 318 -35.34 0.84 33.15
CA ARG A 318 -36.20 1.11 34.31
C ARG A 318 -36.06 -0.05 35.28
N PRO A 319 -35.77 0.19 36.57
CA PRO A 319 -35.98 -0.82 37.58
C PRO A 319 -37.49 -1.09 37.61
N CYS A 320 -37.89 -2.23 37.07
CA CYS A 320 -39.27 -2.68 37.15
C CYS A 320 -39.36 -3.63 38.35
N GLN A 321 -40.30 -3.37 39.24
CA GLN A 321 -40.48 -4.17 40.45
C GLN A 321 -41.40 -5.36 40.17
N THR A 322 -42.23 -5.26 39.13
CA THR A 322 -43.14 -6.31 38.68
C THR A 322 -43.25 -6.33 37.16
N ALA A 323 -43.62 -7.49 36.60
CA ALA A 323 -43.85 -7.65 35.16
C ALA A 323 -44.98 -6.78 34.60
N GLN A 324 -45.82 -6.18 35.46
CA GLN A 324 -46.87 -5.24 35.07
C GLN A 324 -46.35 -3.83 34.77
N ASP A 325 -45.11 -3.52 35.19
CA ASP A 325 -44.45 -2.23 34.93
C ASP A 325 -43.82 -2.17 33.52
N CYS A 326 -43.86 -3.28 32.78
CA CYS A 326 -43.26 -3.50 31.48
C CYS A 326 -44.34 -3.58 30.39
N GLY A 327 -44.06 -3.01 29.21
CA GLY A 327 -44.93 -3.19 28.04
C GLY A 327 -44.91 -4.63 27.53
N ASP A 328 -45.95 -5.02 26.79
CA ASP A 328 -46.10 -6.37 26.24
C ASP A 328 -44.80 -6.84 25.54
N GLY A 329 -44.28 -7.99 25.99
CA GLY A 329 -43.04 -8.58 25.47
C GLY A 329 -41.76 -8.24 26.24
N SER A 330 -41.85 -7.45 27.32
CA SER A 330 -40.71 -7.13 28.20
C SER A 330 -40.83 -7.85 29.56
N VAL A 331 -39.72 -8.37 30.07
CA VAL A 331 -39.63 -9.03 31.39
C VAL A 331 -38.70 -8.25 32.31
N CYS A 332 -39.11 -8.13 33.58
CA CYS A 332 -38.18 -8.01 34.70
C CYS A 332 -37.57 -9.39 34.96
#